data_AF-A0A1G0PKA7-F1
#
_entry.id   AF-A0A1G0PKA7-F1
#
_cell.length_a   1.000
_cell.length_b   1.000
_cell.length_c   1.000
_cell.angle_alpha   90.00
_cell.angle_beta   90.00
_cell.angle_gamma   90.00
#
_symmetry.space_group_name_H-M   'P 1'
#
loop_
_entity.id
_entity.type
_entity.pdbx_description
1 polymer ?
#
loop_
_entity_poly.entity_id
_entity_poly.type
_entity_poly.pdbx_seq_one_letter_code
_entity_poly.pdbx_strand_id
1 'polypeptide(L)'
;MNNQIVTLIFFVAAVILYIIFLWQEKRKIFMYKFFALRDQLYRLAIEEKINENSTTFRELSLMLNVTIAHSKKFKLISFIRTLEERKISEPDKNKLFFKDLENQSDDVKRIAEEFFNNFFTLLIRNHPMLFIFIHIRFLLTIIPSLKQQVFTALSYKNSGEKVKLALGC
;
A
#
# COMPACT_ATOMS: atom_id res chain seq x y z
N MET A 1 -39.38 -17.24 25.44
CA MET A 1 -37.94 -17.13 25.13
C MET A 1 -37.60 -16.86 23.66
N ASN A 2 -38.55 -16.86 22.71
CA ASN A 2 -38.23 -16.69 21.28
C ASN A 2 -38.03 -15.23 20.81
N ASN A 3 -38.75 -14.25 21.38
CA ASN A 3 -38.71 -12.88 20.84
C ASN A 3 -37.35 -12.19 21.05
N GLN A 4 -36.66 -12.46 22.17
CA GLN A 4 -35.34 -11.88 22.43
C GLN A 4 -34.27 -12.42 21.48
N ILE A 5 -34.32 -13.72 21.14
CA ILE A 5 -33.39 -14.35 20.19
C ILE A 5 -33.62 -13.78 18.78
N VAL A 6 -34.88 -13.62 18.37
CA VAL A 6 -35.23 -13.03 17.08
C VAL A 6 -34.74 -11.57 16.98
N THR A 7 -34.96 -10.75 18.01
CA THR A 7 -34.46 -9.36 18.04
C THR A 7 -32.93 -9.29 17.96
N LEU A 8 -32.22 -10.19 18.65
CA LEU A 8 -30.76 -10.27 18.60
C LEU A 8 -30.26 -10.61 17.19
N ILE A 9 -30.91 -11.56 16.51
CA ILE A 9 -30.58 -11.95 15.13
C ILE A 9 -30.77 -10.76 14.17
N PHE A 10 -31.89 -10.04 14.28
CA PHE A 10 -32.13 -8.85 13.44
C PHE A 10 -31.12 -7.73 13.72
N PHE A 11 -30.76 -7.52 14.98
CA PHE A 11 -29.74 -6.54 15.34
C PHE A 11 -28.38 -6.88 14.74
N VAL A 12 -27.93 -8.13 14.86
CA VAL A 12 -26.67 -8.59 14.26
C VAL A 12 -26.70 -8.47 12.73
N ALA A 13 -27.81 -8.85 12.09
CA ALA A 13 -27.98 -8.70 10.65
C ALA A 13 -27.91 -7.23 10.20
N ALA A 14 -28.55 -6.31 10.93
CA ALA A 14 -28.50 -4.87 10.66
C ALA A 14 -27.07 -4.31 10.80
N VAL A 15 -26.33 -4.73 11.84
CA VAL A 15 -24.92 -4.33 12.03
C VAL A 15 -24.05 -4.85 10.89
N ILE A 16 -24.22 -6.11 10.47
CA ILE A 16 -23.48 -6.68 9.34
C ILE A 16 -23.79 -5.91 8.05
N LEU A 17 -25.07 -5.64 7.76
CA LEU A 17 -25.47 -4.87 6.59
C LEU A 17 -24.90 -3.44 6.61
N TYR A 18 -24.91 -2.79 7.77
CA TYR A 18 -24.30 -1.46 7.94
C TYR A 18 -22.79 -1.48 7.69
N ILE A 19 -22.07 -2.48 8.21
CA ILE A 19 -20.64 -2.65 7.96
C ILE A 19 -20.38 -2.86 6.46
N ILE A 20 -21.16 -3.73 5.80
CA ILE A 20 -21.04 -3.98 4.35
C ILE A 20 -21.27 -2.69 3.55
N PHE A 21 -22.30 -1.91 3.91
CA PHE A 21 -22.62 -0.64 3.25
C PHE A 21 -21.46 0.36 3.36
N LEU A 22 -20.95 0.59 4.57
CA LEU A 22 -19.79 1.46 4.80
C LEU A 22 -18.55 1.01 4.03
N TRP A 23 -18.38 -0.31 3.86
CA TRP A 23 -17.27 -0.87 3.10
C TRP A 23 -17.41 -0.60 1.60
N GLN A 24 -18.61 -0.71 1.04
CA GLN A 24 -18.89 -0.39 -0.37
C GLN A 24 -18.71 1.10 -0.66
N GLU A 25 -19.18 1.98 0.24
CA GLU A 25 -19.08 3.42 0.05
C GLU A 25 -17.63 3.91 0.02
N LYS A 26 -16.79 3.37 0.92
CA LYS A 26 -15.34 3.64 0.91
C LYS A 26 -14.65 3.20 -0.38
N ARG A 27 -15.11 2.13 -1.05
CA ARG A 27 -14.57 1.71 -2.36
C ARG A 27 -14.88 2.71 -3.47
N LYS A 28 -16.09 3.28 -3.48
CA LYS A 28 -16.47 4.30 -4.47
C LYS A 28 -15.56 5.53 -4.39
N ILE A 29 -15.19 5.95 -3.17
CA ILE A 29 -14.27 7.09 -2.97
C ILE A 29 -12.93 6.86 -3.67
N PHE A 30 -12.32 5.67 -3.54
CA PHE A 30 -11.06 5.38 -4.22
C PHE A 30 -11.19 5.35 -5.74
N MET A 31 -12.29 4.81 -6.26
CA MET A 31 -12.57 4.84 -7.70
C MET A 31 -12.55 6.28 -8.23
N TYR A 32 -13.23 7.21 -7.55
CA TYR A 32 -13.21 8.63 -7.94
C TYR A 32 -11.82 9.26 -7.85
N LYS A 33 -11.02 8.91 -6.84
CA LYS A 33 -9.63 9.37 -6.75
C LYS A 33 -8.77 8.90 -7.93
N PHE A 34 -8.90 7.65 -8.35
CA PHE A 34 -8.15 7.17 -9.51
C PHE A 34 -8.62 7.81 -10.82
N PHE A 35 -9.92 8.07 -10.98
CA PHE A 35 -10.40 8.87 -12.11
C PHE A 35 -9.77 10.27 -12.11
N ALA A 36 -9.75 10.96 -10.97
CA ALA A 36 -9.14 12.28 -10.86
C ALA A 36 -7.64 12.27 -11.21
N LEU A 37 -6.88 11.27 -10.72
CA LEU A 37 -5.45 11.13 -11.04
C LEU A 37 -5.20 10.85 -12.52
N ARG A 38 -6.06 10.03 -13.15
CA ARG A 38 -6.00 9.78 -14.59
C ARG A 38 -6.24 11.07 -15.36
N ASP A 39 -7.30 11.79 -15.03
CA ASP A 39 -7.65 13.02 -15.73
C ASP A 39 -6.56 14.09 -15.55
N GLN A 40 -5.91 14.15 -14.38
CA GLN A 40 -4.72 14.98 -14.16
C GLN A 40 -3.53 14.55 -15.03
N LEU A 41 -3.26 13.25 -15.15
CA LEU A 41 -2.18 12.73 -16.00
C LEU A 41 -2.41 13.11 -17.48
N TYR A 42 -3.63 12.96 -17.99
CA TYR A 42 -3.98 13.39 -19.34
C TYR A 42 -3.87 14.90 -19.51
N ARG A 43 -4.27 15.69 -18.50
CA ARG A 43 -4.07 17.13 -18.53
C ARG A 43 -2.59 17.50 -18.67
N LEU A 44 -1.69 16.85 -17.92
CA LEU A 44 -0.25 17.10 -18.05
C LEU A 44 0.29 16.73 -19.44
N ALA A 45 -0.27 15.70 -20.07
CA ALA A 45 0.11 15.34 -21.43
C ALA A 45 -0.37 16.39 -22.46
N ILE A 46 -1.59 16.89 -22.31
CA ILE A 46 -2.13 17.99 -23.14
C ILE A 46 -1.35 19.29 -22.94
N GLU A 47 -0.90 19.57 -21.71
CA GLU A 47 -0.01 20.69 -21.37
C GLU A 47 1.46 20.46 -21.83
N GLU A 48 1.75 19.36 -22.54
CA GLU A 48 3.07 18.96 -23.02
C GLU A 48 4.14 18.77 -21.92
N LYS A 49 3.71 18.65 -20.65
CA LYS A 49 4.60 18.42 -19.49
C LYS A 49 5.07 16.97 -19.38
N ILE A 50 4.41 16.05 -20.08
CA ILE A 50 4.82 14.66 -20.24
C ILE A 50 4.47 14.19 -21.66
N ASN A 51 5.38 13.46 -22.29
CA ASN A 51 5.12 12.90 -23.62
C ASN A 51 4.24 11.65 -23.50
N GLU A 52 3.17 11.54 -24.30
CA GLU A 52 2.29 10.36 -24.32
C GLU A 52 3.02 9.07 -24.72
N ASN A 53 4.09 9.19 -25.51
CA ASN A 53 4.94 8.08 -25.90
C ASN A 53 5.98 7.70 -24.85
N SER A 54 6.10 8.48 -23.76
CA SER A 54 7.03 8.17 -22.66
C SER A 54 6.65 6.87 -21.96
N THR A 55 7.65 6.20 -21.40
CA THR A 55 7.42 4.96 -20.65
C THR A 55 6.60 5.28 -19.40
N THR A 56 6.95 6.35 -18.68
CA THR A 56 6.20 6.79 -17.50
C THR A 56 4.72 7.02 -17.78
N PHE A 57 4.36 7.74 -18.85
CA PHE A 57 2.95 8.00 -19.18
C PHE A 57 2.19 6.70 -19.46
N ARG A 58 2.73 5.86 -20.34
CA ARG A 58 2.09 4.60 -20.73
C ARG A 58 1.86 3.67 -19.54
N GLU A 59 2.87 3.58 -18.68
CA GLU A 59 2.81 2.74 -17.48
C GLU A 59 1.81 3.28 -16.45
N LEU A 60 1.87 4.57 -16.11
CA LEU A 60 0.92 5.18 -15.16
C LEU A 60 -0.52 5.13 -15.68
N SER A 61 -0.74 5.45 -16.95
CA SER A 61 -2.06 5.39 -17.58
C SER A 61 -2.62 3.96 -17.52
N LEU A 62 -1.79 2.97 -17.85
CA LEU A 62 -2.19 1.56 -17.74
C LEU A 62 -2.53 1.17 -16.30
N MET A 63 -1.66 1.49 -15.34
CA MET A 63 -1.87 1.18 -13.92
C MET A 63 -3.16 1.81 -13.38
N LEU A 64 -3.43 3.07 -13.74
CA LEU A 64 -4.67 3.78 -13.38
C LEU A 64 -5.88 3.11 -14.01
N ASN A 65 -5.85 2.81 -15.32
CA ASN A 65 -6.97 2.20 -16.02
C ASN A 65 -7.29 0.78 -15.50
N VAL A 66 -6.26 -0.04 -15.24
CA VAL A 66 -6.42 -1.37 -14.62
C VAL A 66 -7.03 -1.22 -13.23
N THR A 67 -6.50 -0.30 -12.41
CA THR A 67 -7.01 -0.07 -11.05
C THR A 67 -8.46 0.41 -11.05
N ILE A 68 -8.83 1.31 -11.96
CA ILE A 68 -10.21 1.79 -12.15
C ILE A 68 -11.12 0.63 -12.56
N ALA A 69 -10.73 -0.16 -13.57
CA ALA A 69 -11.52 -1.30 -14.06
C ALA A 69 -11.79 -2.32 -12.95
N HIS A 70 -10.82 -2.54 -12.07
CA HIS A 70 -10.94 -3.49 -10.96
C HIS A 70 -11.44 -2.88 -9.64
N SER A 71 -11.60 -1.55 -9.54
CA SER A 71 -12.01 -0.87 -8.29
C SER A 71 -13.35 -1.35 -7.72
N LYS A 72 -14.30 -1.76 -8.57
CA LYS A 72 -15.62 -2.29 -8.15
C LYS A 72 -15.55 -3.68 -7.51
N LYS A 73 -14.62 -4.52 -7.96
CA LYS A 73 -14.43 -5.91 -7.50
C LYS A 73 -12.93 -6.21 -7.40
N PHE A 74 -12.22 -5.47 -6.55
CA PHE A 74 -10.77 -5.58 -6.44
C PHE A 74 -10.38 -6.92 -5.78
N LYS A 75 -10.33 -7.98 -6.59
CA LYS A 75 -9.80 -9.28 -6.21
C LYS A 75 -8.29 -9.17 -6.34
N LEU A 76 -7.61 -9.11 -5.20
CA LEU A 76 -6.14 -9.07 -5.12
C LEU A 76 -5.50 -10.16 -5.99
N ILE A 77 -6.09 -11.36 -6.02
CA ILE A 77 -5.64 -12.47 -6.86
C ILE A 77 -5.65 -12.11 -8.34
N SER A 78 -6.70 -11.43 -8.84
CA SER A 78 -6.77 -10.97 -10.23
C SER A 78 -5.70 -9.94 -10.52
N PHE A 79 -5.46 -9.04 -9.57
CA PHE A 79 -4.43 -8.01 -9.71
C PHE A 79 -3.01 -8.62 -9.70
N ILE A 80 -2.72 -9.53 -8.76
CA ILE A 80 -1.44 -10.24 -8.69
C ILE A 80 -1.22 -11.05 -9.97
N ARG A 81 -2.24 -11.74 -10.47
CA ARG A 81 -2.15 -12.51 -11.71
C ARG A 81 -1.81 -11.62 -12.90
N THR A 82 -2.48 -10.46 -13.04
CA THR A 82 -2.16 -9.48 -14.09
C THR A 82 -0.73 -8.92 -13.94
N LEU A 83 -0.24 -8.73 -12.71
CA LEU A 83 1.15 -8.31 -12.48
C LEU A 83 2.16 -9.42 -12.76
N GLU A 84 1.88 -10.67 -12.39
CA GLU A 84 2.75 -11.83 -12.60
C GLU A 84 2.88 -12.15 -14.08
N GLU A 85 1.76 -12.20 -14.81
CA GLU A 85 1.74 -12.38 -16.27
C GLU A 85 2.63 -11.32 -16.94
N ARG A 86 2.59 -10.09 -16.45
CA ARG A 86 3.39 -8.99 -16.97
C ARG A 86 4.87 -9.04 -16.58
N LYS A 87 5.19 -9.44 -15.35
CA LYS A 87 6.56 -9.60 -14.86
C LYS A 87 7.29 -10.72 -15.61
N ILE A 88 6.56 -11.74 -16.04
CA ILE A 88 7.08 -12.83 -16.89
C ILE A 88 7.38 -12.31 -18.31
N SER A 89 6.52 -11.43 -18.85
CA SER A 89 6.72 -10.90 -20.20
C SER A 89 7.83 -9.85 -20.29
N GLU A 90 8.01 -9.00 -19.26
CA GLU A 90 8.84 -7.78 -19.37
C GLU A 90 9.58 -7.44 -18.06
N PRO A 91 10.58 -8.24 -17.64
CA PRO A 91 11.22 -8.14 -16.32
C PRO A 91 11.96 -6.81 -16.07
N ASP A 92 12.47 -6.17 -17.12
CA ASP A 92 13.26 -4.93 -17.01
C ASP A 92 12.42 -3.65 -17.06
N LYS A 93 11.14 -3.73 -17.46
CA LYS A 93 10.31 -2.52 -17.60
C LYS A 93 10.03 -1.80 -16.29
N ASN A 94 9.95 -2.54 -15.18
CA ASN A 94 9.76 -1.90 -13.87
C ASN A 94 10.96 -1.02 -13.49
N LYS A 95 12.20 -1.45 -13.79
CA LYS A 95 13.40 -0.66 -13.52
C LYS A 95 13.46 0.57 -14.41
N LEU A 96 13.14 0.39 -15.69
CA LEU A 96 13.05 1.49 -16.66
C LEU A 96 11.99 2.52 -16.25
N PHE A 97 10.83 2.07 -15.75
CA PHE A 97 9.78 2.95 -15.28
C PHE A 97 10.22 3.85 -14.12
N PHE A 98 10.82 3.29 -13.07
CA PHE A 98 11.27 4.09 -11.92
C PHE A 98 12.39 5.06 -12.31
N LYS A 99 13.32 4.61 -13.17
CA LYS A 99 14.39 5.47 -13.69
C LYS A 99 13.84 6.60 -14.57
N ASP A 100 12.85 6.33 -15.40
CA ASP A 100 12.18 7.36 -16.22
C ASP A 100 11.44 8.34 -15.32
N LEU A 101 10.69 7.84 -14.33
CA LEU A 101 9.92 8.64 -13.36
C LEU A 101 10.79 9.61 -12.55
N GLU A 102 12.01 9.21 -12.16
CA GLU A 102 12.97 10.09 -11.47
C GLU A 102 13.35 11.33 -12.29
N ASN A 103 13.31 11.23 -13.63
CA ASN A 103 13.64 12.32 -14.54
C ASN A 103 12.42 13.15 -14.98
N GLN A 104 11.20 12.75 -14.58
CA GLN A 104 9.98 13.50 -14.91
C GLN A 104 9.79 14.73 -14.01
N SER A 105 8.88 15.61 -14.42
CA SER A 105 8.49 16.80 -13.65
C SER A 105 7.87 16.43 -12.30
N ASP A 106 7.97 17.34 -11.33
CA ASP A 106 7.43 17.13 -9.97
C ASP A 106 5.92 16.88 -9.97
N ASP A 107 5.20 17.47 -10.94
CA ASP A 107 3.78 17.20 -11.15
C ASP A 107 3.49 15.73 -11.48
N VAL A 108 4.29 15.11 -12.35
CA VAL A 108 4.16 13.70 -12.72
C VAL A 108 4.53 12.79 -11.56
N LYS A 109 5.62 13.12 -10.85
CA LYS A 109 6.07 12.38 -9.66
C LYS A 109 4.99 12.38 -8.57
N ARG A 110 4.35 13.52 -8.33
CA ARG A 110 3.24 13.66 -7.40
C ARG A 110 2.06 12.77 -7.78
N ILE A 111 1.67 12.74 -9.07
CA ILE A 111 0.59 11.85 -9.53
C ILE A 111 0.94 10.38 -9.27
N ALA A 112 2.18 9.98 -9.54
CA ALA A 112 2.65 8.62 -9.28
C ALA A 112 2.61 8.29 -7.79
N GLU A 113 3.10 9.19 -6.93
CA GLU A 113 3.06 9.03 -5.48
C GLU A 113 1.62 8.92 -4.95
N GLU A 114 0.74 9.82 -5.37
CA GLU A 114 -0.68 9.78 -5.00
C GLU A 114 -1.36 8.50 -5.49
N PHE A 115 -1.02 8.04 -6.69
CA PHE A 115 -1.48 6.76 -7.21
C PHE A 115 -1.05 5.62 -6.28
N PHE A 116 0.25 5.48 -5.98
CA PHE A 116 0.76 4.41 -5.12
C PHE A 116 0.16 4.48 -3.71
N ASN A 117 0.08 5.67 -3.11
CA ASN A 117 -0.52 5.85 -1.79
C ASN A 117 -1.99 5.43 -1.75
N ASN A 118 -2.79 5.86 -2.72
CA ASN A 118 -4.19 5.46 -2.81
C ASN A 118 -4.34 3.96 -3.12
N PHE A 119 -3.46 3.42 -3.95
CA PHE A 119 -3.42 2.02 -4.33
C PHE A 119 -3.10 1.10 -3.14
N PHE A 120 -2.04 1.40 -2.38
CA PHE A 120 -1.70 0.65 -1.17
C PHE A 120 -2.78 0.77 -0.10
N THR A 121 -3.37 1.95 0.07
CA THR A 121 -4.49 2.13 1.00
C THR A 121 -5.71 1.28 0.59
N LEU A 122 -6.02 1.22 -0.70
CA LEU A 122 -7.10 0.37 -1.23
C LEU A 122 -6.79 -1.12 -1.00
N LEU A 123 -5.55 -1.56 -1.25
CA LEU A 123 -5.10 -2.93 -1.04
C LEU A 123 -5.25 -3.35 0.42
N ILE A 124 -4.71 -2.55 1.33
CA ILE A 124 -4.75 -2.81 2.77
C ILE A 124 -6.19 -2.87 3.28
N ARG A 125 -7.05 -1.93 2.84
CA ARG A 125 -8.45 -1.89 3.27
C ARG A 125 -9.29 -3.06 2.75
N ASN A 126 -8.97 -3.59 1.58
CA ASN A 126 -9.74 -4.69 0.99
C ASN A 126 -9.27 -6.08 1.42
N HIS A 127 -8.06 -6.20 1.97
CA HIS A 127 -7.49 -7.48 2.42
C HIS A 127 -6.97 -7.37 3.85
N PRO A 128 -7.80 -7.66 4.87
CA PRO A 128 -7.36 -7.65 6.27
C PRO A 128 -6.19 -8.61 6.54
N MET A 129 -6.07 -9.70 5.76
CA MET A 129 -4.89 -10.58 5.76
C MET A 129 -3.60 -9.84 5.38
N LEU A 130 -3.63 -8.92 4.40
CA LEU A 130 -2.45 -8.11 4.03
C LEU A 130 -2.10 -7.11 5.13
N PHE A 131 -3.10 -6.51 5.78
CA PHE A 131 -2.87 -5.64 6.95
C PHE A 131 -2.13 -6.40 8.06
N ILE A 132 -2.59 -7.61 8.38
CA ILE A 132 -1.96 -8.51 9.36
C ILE A 132 -0.55 -8.90 8.91
N PHE A 133 -0.34 -9.31 7.65
CA PHE A 133 0.98 -9.70 7.13
C PHE A 133 2.00 -8.55 7.15
N ILE A 134 1.59 -7.34 6.76
CA ILE A 134 2.47 -6.15 6.77
C ILE A 134 2.88 -5.83 8.21
N HIS A 135 1.94 -5.87 9.16
CA HIS A 135 2.20 -5.56 10.57
C HIS A 135 3.03 -6.66 11.25
N ILE A 136 2.78 -7.94 10.94
CA ILE A 136 3.59 -9.06 11.42
C ILE A 136 5.02 -8.96 10.87
N ARG A 137 5.20 -8.65 9.57
CA ARG A 137 6.54 -8.50 8.99
C ARG A 137 7.27 -7.33 9.63
N PHE A 138 6.60 -6.20 9.86
CA PHE A 138 7.17 -5.06 10.56
C PHE A 138 7.62 -5.43 11.98
N LEU A 139 6.78 -6.15 12.75
CA LEU A 139 7.14 -6.69 14.07
C LEU A 139 8.34 -7.64 13.99
N LEU A 140 8.37 -8.57 13.03
CA LEU A 140 9.48 -9.51 12.83
C LEU A 140 10.79 -8.83 12.40
N THR A 141 10.73 -7.65 11.78
CA THR A 141 11.92 -6.90 11.36
C THR A 141 12.47 -6.02 12.49
N ILE A 142 11.59 -5.52 13.38
CA ILE A 142 11.93 -4.62 14.48
C ILE A 142 12.40 -5.37 15.75
N ILE A 143 11.84 -6.56 16.01
CA ILE A 143 12.21 -7.36 17.20
C ILE A 143 13.71 -7.75 17.21
N PRO A 144 14.33 -8.18 16.08
CA PRO A 144 15.76 -8.45 16.05
C PRO A 144 16.61 -7.19 16.26
N SER A 145 16.24 -6.06 15.66
CA SER A 145 17.00 -4.81 15.79
C SER A 145 16.95 -4.25 17.22
N LEU A 146 15.81 -4.39 17.92
CA LEU A 146 15.69 -4.03 19.32
C LEU A 146 16.49 -4.96 20.23
N LYS A 147 16.48 -6.28 19.98
CA LYS A 147 17.33 -7.23 20.72
C LYS A 147 18.82 -6.90 20.55
N GLN A 148 19.24 -6.55 19.34
CA GLN A 148 20.62 -6.18 19.06
C GLN A 148 21.02 -4.90 19.84
N GLN A 149 20.18 -3.87 19.81
CA GLN A 149 20.45 -2.61 20.52
C GLN A 149 20.46 -2.78 22.05
N VAL A 150 19.53 -3.56 22.60
CA VAL A 150 19.49 -3.87 24.05
C VAL A 150 20.70 -4.71 24.47
N PHE A 151 21.10 -5.71 23.68
CA PHE A 151 22.29 -6.52 23.97
C PHE A 151 23.57 -5.69 23.93
N THR A 152 23.69 -4.78 22.96
CA THR A 152 24.85 -3.87 22.86
C THR A 152 24.89 -2.90 24.05
N ALA A 153 23.74 -2.35 24.46
CA ALA A 153 23.65 -1.46 25.61
C ALA A 153 23.96 -2.17 26.95
N LEU A 154 23.48 -3.40 27.13
CA LEU A 154 23.78 -4.22 28.30
C LEU A 154 25.25 -4.67 28.34
N SER A 155 25.85 -4.98 27.18
CA SER A 155 27.27 -5.32 27.09
C SER A 155 28.17 -4.13 27.42
N TYR A 156 27.78 -2.91 27.04
CA TYR A 156 28.51 -1.68 27.40
C TYR A 156 28.40 -1.35 28.89
N LYS A 157 27.25 -1.61 29.52
CA LYS A 157 27.07 -1.42 30.96
C LYS A 157 27.94 -2.40 31.77
N ASN A 158 27.97 -3.67 31.36
CA ASN A 158 28.77 -4.71 32.01
C ASN A 158 30.28 -4.54 31.79
N SER A 159 30.73 -3.99 30.66
CA SER A 159 32.15 -3.66 30.47
C SER A 159 32.57 -2.44 31.29
N GLY A 160 31.70 -1.43 31.41
CA GLY A 160 31.95 -0.26 32.27
C GLY A 160 32.07 -0.60 33.77
N GLU A 161 31.24 -1.52 34.27
CA GLU A 161 31.34 -2.01 35.67
C GLU A 161 32.61 -2.83 35.90
N LYS A 162 33.02 -3.69 34.94
CA LYS A 162 34.27 -4.45 35.05
C LYS A 162 35.51 -3.56 35.03
N VAL A 163 35.49 -2.48 34.26
CA VAL A 163 36.59 -1.49 34.22
C VAL A 163 36.68 -0.71 35.53
N LYS A 164 35.55 -0.35 36.16
CA LYS A 164 35.55 0.28 37.49
C LYS A 164 36.08 -0.65 38.59
N LEU A 165 35.70 -1.92 38.56
CA LEU A 165 36.22 -2.94 39.49
C LEU A 165 37.72 -3.20 39.30
N ALA A 166 38.24 -3.12 38.07
CA ALA A 166 39.67 -3.30 37.78
C ALA A 166 40.53 -2.07 38.13
N LEU A 167 39.94 -0.88 38.22
CA LEU A 167 40.64 0.38 38.52
C LEU A 167 40.61 0.78 40.01
N GLY A 168 40.02 -0.04 40.89
CA GLY A 168 40.12 0.13 42.34
C GLY A 168 39.61 1.48 42.84
N CYS A 169 38.42 1.89 42.41
CA CYS A 169 37.62 2.94 43.05
C CYS A 169 36.41 2.32 43.75
#